data_AF-H0FY97-F1
#
_entry.id   AF-H0FY97-F1
#
_cell.length_a   1.000
_cell.length_b   1.000
_cell.length_c   1.000
_cell.angle_alpha   90.00
_cell.angle_beta   90.00
_cell.angle_gamma   90.00
#
_symmetry.space_group_name_H-M   'P 1'
#
loop_
_entity.id
_entity.type
_entity.pdbx_description
1 polymer ?
#
loop_
_entity_poly.entity_id
_entity_poly.type
_entity_poly.pdbx_seq_one_letter_code
_entity_poly.pdbx_strand_id
1 'polypeptide(L)' 'MFDRGLTSLSDELDILVSRQVNDPDSIQSLINKTGLAIVPQRLFERPHPHFLRWHRDNCFKH' A
#
# COMPACT_ATOMS: atom_id res chain seq x y z
N MET A 1 9.38 -1.16 -1.58
CA MET A 1 8.77 0.16 -1.31
C MET A 1 7.99 0.16 0.00
N PHE A 2 7.16 -0.87 0.22
CA PHE A 2 6.38 -1.07 1.45
C PHE A 2 7.25 -1.03 2.72
N ASP A 3 8.25 -1.90 2.83
CA ASP A 3 9.16 -1.96 4.00
C ASP A 3 9.92 -0.65 4.28
N ARG A 4 10.05 0.21 3.26
CA ARG A 4 10.70 1.52 3.35
C ARG A 4 9.71 2.65 3.66
N GLY A 5 8.44 2.34 3.85
CA GLY A 5 7.37 3.31 4.09
C GLY A 5 6.95 4.11 2.86
N LEU A 6 7.44 3.77 1.66
CA LEU A 6 7.12 4.53 0.44
C LEU A 6 5.78 4.11 -0.17
N THR A 7 5.27 2.94 0.19
CA THR A 7 3.91 2.51 -0.16
C THR A 7 3.23 1.89 1.06
N SER A 8 1.89 1.91 1.09
CA SER A 8 1.08 1.19 2.08
C SER A 8 -0.26 0.79 1.47
N LEU A 9 -1.17 0.24 2.28
CA LEU A 9 -2.54 -0.09 1.88
C LEU A 9 -3.57 0.59 2.78
N SER A 10 -4.69 1.06 2.23
CA SER A 10 -5.89 1.42 3.00
C SER A 10 -6.55 0.18 3.62
N ASP A 11 -7.60 0.36 4.44
CA ASP A 11 -8.37 -0.76 4.98
C ASP A 11 -9.21 -1.43 3.86
N GLU A 12 -9.45 -0.71 2.76
CA GLU A 12 -10.12 -1.13 1.52
C GLU A 12 -9.14 -1.65 0.46
N LEU A 13 -7.84 -1.74 0.79
CA LEU A 13 -6.75 -2.25 -0.05
C LEU A 13 -6.33 -1.34 -1.21
N ASP A 14 -6.64 -0.05 -1.16
CA ASP A 14 -6.05 0.96 -2.04
C ASP A 14 -4.55 1.03 -1.81
N ILE A 15 -3.77 1.03 -2.90
CA ILE A 15 -2.32 1.21 -2.84
C ILE A 15 -2.04 2.70 -2.60
N LEU A 16 -1.50 2.98 -1.43
CA LEU A 16 -1.08 4.32 -1.03
C LEU A 16 0.37 4.54 -1.45
N VAL A 17 0.67 5.68 -2.05
CA VAL A 17 2.03 6.09 -2.41
C VAL A 17 2.43 7.31 -1.58
N SER A 18 3.60 7.23 -0.96
CA SER A 18 4.18 8.32 -0.17
C SER A 18 4.51 9.52 -1.06
N ARG A 19 4.30 10.73 -0.55
CA ARG A 19 4.75 11.98 -1.20
C ARG A 19 6.27 12.13 -1.22
N GLN A 20 7.00 11.32 -0.46
CA GLN A 20 8.46 11.31 -0.40
C GLN A 20 9.09 10.43 -1.50
N VAL A 21 8.28 9.88 -2.41
CA VAL A 21 8.77 9.22 -3.62
C VAL A 21 9.31 10.28 -4.58
N ASN A 22 10.52 10.07 -5.09
CA ASN A 22 11.18 11.02 -6.01
C ASN A 22 10.53 11.06 -7.40
N ASP A 23 9.98 9.94 -7.87
CA ASP A 23 9.33 9.82 -9.18
C ASP A 23 7.96 9.14 -9.03
N PRO A 24 6.91 9.91 -8.74
CA PRO A 24 5.55 9.39 -8.56
C PRO A 24 5.00 8.71 -9.81
N ASP A 25 5.32 9.23 -11.00
CA ASP A 25 4.79 8.73 -12.28
C ASP A 25 5.34 7.33 -12.57
N SER A 26 6.64 7.11 -12.36
CA SER A 26 7.23 5.77 -12.47
C SER A 26 6.60 4.79 -11.48
N ILE A 27 6.35 5.20 -10.23
CA ILE A 27 5.67 4.31 -9.27
C ILE A 27 4.22 4.04 -9.69
N GLN A 28 3.49 5.06 -10.17
CA GLN A 28 2.13 4.91 -10.64
C GLN A 28 2.04 3.93 -11.83
N SER A 29 3.06 3.93 -12.70
CA SER A 29 3.13 2.98 -13.82
C SER A 29 3.32 1.51 -13.42
N LEU A 30 3.88 1.26 -12.22
CA LEU A 30 4.03 -0.08 -11.65
C LEU A 30 2.74 -0.57 -10.97
N ILE A 31 1.86 0.36 -10.61
CA ILE A 31 0.58 0.04 -9.99
C ILE A 31 -0.40 -0.38 -11.08
N ASN A 32 -1.13 -1.46 -10.82
CA ASN A 32 -2.15 -1.93 -11.74
C ASN A 32 -3.28 -0.89 -11.88
N LYS A 33 -4.03 -0.96 -12.98
CA LYS A 33 -5.01 0.08 -13.36
C LYS A 33 -6.12 0.34 -12.32
N THR A 34 -6.40 -0.61 -11.42
CA THR A 34 -7.45 -0.40 -10.41
C THR A 34 -6.95 0.38 -9.21
N GLY A 35 -5.63 0.48 -9.02
CA GLY A 35 -5.04 1.08 -7.82
C GLY A 35 -5.19 0.22 -6.57
N LEU A 36 -5.77 -0.97 -6.66
CA LEU A 36 -6.02 -1.87 -5.53
C LEU A 36 -4.95 -2.96 -5.45
N ALA A 37 -4.65 -3.43 -4.24
CA ALA A 37 -3.85 -4.63 -4.06
C ALA A 37 -4.56 -5.86 -4.65
N ILE A 38 -3.82 -6.66 -5.40
CA ILE A 38 -4.27 -8.00 -5.80
C ILE A 38 -4.06 -8.91 -4.59
N VAL A 39 -5.15 -9.36 -3.97
CA VAL A 39 -5.13 -10.15 -2.75
C VAL A 39 -5.71 -11.55 -2.96
N PRO A 40 -5.36 -12.53 -2.10
CA PRO A 40 -5.96 -13.86 -2.16
C PRO A 40 -7.50 -13.83 -2.04
N GLN A 41 -8.14 -14.84 -2.64
CA GLN A 41 -9.60 -14.94 -2.64
C GLN A 41 -10.15 -15.13 -1.22
N ARG A 42 -9.48 -15.95 -0.40
CA ARG A 42 -9.88 -16.27 0.96
C ARG A 42 -9.56 -15.13 1.91
N LEU A 43 -10.55 -14.69 2.68
CA LEU A 43 -10.43 -13.52 3.56
C LEU A 43 -9.30 -13.63 4.58
N PHE A 44 -9.09 -14.81 5.17
CA PHE A 44 -8.06 -15.03 6.19
C PHE A 44 -6.63 -15.01 5.64
N GLU A 45 -6.46 -15.09 4.32
CA GLU A 45 -5.15 -14.98 3.64
C GLU A 45 -4.85 -13.54 3.23
N ARG A 46 -5.81 -12.61 3.40
CA ARG A 46 -5.62 -11.20 3.08
C ARG A 46 -4.87 -10.47 4.19
N PRO A 47 -4.22 -9.33 3.88
CA PRO A 47 -3.61 -8.50 4.91
C PRO A 47 -4.64 -8.07 5.95
N HIS A 48 -4.35 -8.28 7.23
CA HIS A 48 -5.27 -7.93 8.30
C HIS A 48 -5.29 -6.40 8.49
N PRO A 49 -6.48 -5.75 8.55
CA PRO A 49 -6.59 -4.29 8.65
C PRO A 49 -5.82 -3.68 9.82
N HIS A 50 -5.78 -4.38 10.96
CA HIS A 50 -5.02 -3.92 12.14
C HIS A 50 -3.52 -3.73 11.85
N PHE A 51 -2.90 -4.64 11.09
CA PHE A 51 -1.48 -4.53 10.75
C PHE A 51 -1.23 -3.50 9.66
N LEU A 52 -2.18 -3.34 8.73
CA LEU A 52 -2.11 -2.25 7.75
C LEU A 52 -2.19 -0.88 8.42
N ARG A 53 -3.10 -0.72 9.39
CA ARG A 53 -3.19 0.50 10.19
C ARG A 53 -1.90 0.77 10.95
N TRP A 54 -1.37 -0.23 11.65
CA TRP A 54 -0.09 -0.08 12.35
C TRP A 54 1.02 0.35 11.38
N HIS A 55 1.11 -0.26 10.20
CA HIS A 55 2.08 0.14 9.19
C HIS A 55 1.88 1.58 8.72
N ARG A 56 0.63 2.02 8.48
CA ARG A 56 0.34 3.42 8.12
C ARG A 56 0.76 4.40 9.20
N ASP A 57 0.56 4.05 10.47
CA ASP A 57 0.85 4.95 11.60
C ASP A 57 2.35 4.99 11.97
N ASN A 58 3.11 3.92 11.69
CA ASN A 58 4.48 3.74 12.21
C ASN A 58 5.56 3.68 11.13
N CYS A 59 5.24 3.16 9.94
CA CYS A 59 6.21 2.94 8.88
C CYS A 59 5.98 3.85 7.68
N PHE A 60 4.73 4.10 7.33
CA PHE A 60 4.39 4.86 6.14
C PHE A 60 4.86 6.30 6.25
N LYS A 61 5.53 6.76 5.19
CA LYS A 61 6.07 8.10 5.10
C LYS A 61 5.00 9.00 4.49
N HIS A 62 4.35 9.81 5.33
CA HIS A 62 3.37 10.80 4.86
C HIS A 62 3.99 11.87 3.95
#